data_AF-X1THV4-F1
#
_entry.id   AF-X1THV4-F1
#
_cell.length_a   1.000
_cell.length_b   1.000
_cell.length_c   1.000
_cell.angle_alpha   90.00
_cell.angle_beta   90.00
_cell.angle_gamma   90.00
#
_symmetry.space_group_name_H-M   'P 1'
#
loop_
_entity.id
_entity.type
_entity.pdbx_description
1 polymer ?
#
loop_
_entity_poly.entity_id
_entity_poly.type
_entity_poly.pdbx_seq_one_letter_code
_entity_poly.pdbx_strand_id
1 'polypeptide(L)'
;DDWLKEETDLDVAETKYSEKLVGDLKEMDIKWTGTRKVTDYFKFEVKVEFEIRKLKQVEITQNGKKIKTNEGSVKVTTKGTLIRDYQGKFEKDALRKFTRSIYDKWVIPSRIEQFEGKLIIKCDEFLNQAKAYLDIEGKK
;
A
#
# COMPACT_ATOMS: atom_id res chain seq x y z
N ASP A 1 1.11 6.30 -11.42
CA ASP A 1 2.23 6.36 -10.45
C ASP A 1 2.44 7.73 -9.82
N ASP A 2 2.34 8.83 -10.57
CA ASP A 2 2.69 10.17 -10.03
C ASP A 2 1.78 10.64 -8.88
N TRP A 3 0.46 10.41 -8.95
CA TRP A 3 -0.48 10.84 -7.90
C TRP A 3 -0.17 10.23 -6.52
N LEU A 4 0.25 8.97 -6.47
CA LEU A 4 0.56 8.25 -5.23
C LEU A 4 1.84 8.76 -4.60
N LYS A 5 2.83 9.12 -5.42
CA LYS A 5 4.10 9.70 -4.94
C LYS A 5 3.87 11.11 -4.38
N GLU A 6 3.03 11.90 -5.04
CA GLU A 6 2.69 13.27 -4.65
C GLU A 6 1.88 13.33 -3.34
N GLU A 7 0.92 12.43 -3.12
CA GLU A 7 0.11 12.45 -1.89
C GLU A 7 0.76 11.77 -0.68
N THR A 8 1.61 10.76 -0.90
CA THR A 8 2.07 9.90 0.20
C THR A 8 3.48 10.19 0.71
N ASP A 9 4.28 10.98 -0.04
CA ASP A 9 5.75 11.13 0.09
C ASP A 9 6.49 9.77 0.09
N LEU A 10 5.87 8.70 -0.44
CA LEU A 10 6.49 7.39 -0.55
C LEU A 10 7.22 7.30 -1.89
N ASP A 11 8.42 6.72 -1.86
CA ASP A 11 9.04 6.19 -3.06
C ASP A 11 8.33 4.87 -3.41
N VAL A 12 7.38 4.95 -4.35
CA VAL A 12 6.53 3.84 -4.78
C VAL A 12 7.10 3.16 -6.02
N ALA A 13 7.22 1.84 -5.94
CA ALA A 13 7.56 0.97 -7.06
C ALA A 13 6.55 -0.17 -7.18
N GLU A 14 6.20 -0.53 -8.42
CA GLU A 14 5.56 -1.79 -8.72
C GLU A 14 6.58 -2.92 -8.58
N THR A 15 6.34 -3.82 -7.63
CA THR A 15 7.24 -4.93 -7.31
C THR A 15 6.79 -6.25 -7.93
N LYS A 16 5.52 -6.35 -8.33
CA LYS A 16 5.00 -7.50 -9.07
C LYS A 16 3.86 -7.09 -9.98
N TYR A 17 3.91 -7.61 -11.21
CA TYR A 17 2.78 -7.74 -12.11
C TYR A 17 2.68 -9.19 -12.55
N SER A 18 1.51 -9.79 -12.44
CA SER A 18 1.24 -11.13 -12.94
C SER A 18 -0.15 -11.13 -13.55
N GLU A 19 -0.25 -11.63 -14.78
CA GLU A 19 -1.51 -11.79 -15.48
C GLU A 19 -1.65 -13.25 -15.93
N LYS A 20 -2.84 -13.80 -15.78
CA LYS A 20 -3.16 -15.16 -16.20
C LYS A 20 -4.50 -15.19 -16.91
N LEU A 21 -4.55 -15.89 -18.04
CA LEU A 21 -5.80 -16.24 -18.69
C LEU A 21 -6.29 -17.60 -18.19
N VAL A 22 -7.56 -17.67 -17.80
CA VAL A 22 -8.25 -18.87 -17.35
C VAL A 22 -9.50 -19.03 -18.22
N GLY A 23 -9.33 -19.65 -19.39
CA GLY A 23 -10.34 -19.62 -20.45
C GLY A 23 -10.54 -18.20 -20.97
N ASP A 24 -11.79 -17.73 -21.01
CA ASP A 24 -12.13 -16.36 -21.41
C ASP A 24 -12.01 -15.34 -20.26
N LEU A 25 -11.60 -15.79 -19.07
CA LEU A 25 -11.42 -14.94 -17.90
C LEU A 25 -9.97 -14.51 -17.76
N LYS A 26 -9.76 -13.28 -17.28
CA LYS A 26 -8.46 -12.76 -16.89
C LYS A 26 -8.35 -12.66 -15.37
N GLU A 27 -7.21 -13.07 -14.83
CA GLU A 27 -6.81 -12.86 -13.44
C GLU A 27 -5.54 -12.02 -13.41
N MET A 28 -5.45 -11.09 -12.46
CA MET A 28 -4.29 -10.22 -12.31
C MET A 28 -3.91 -10.10 -10.84
N ASP A 29 -2.61 -10.12 -10.57
CA ASP A 29 -2.01 -9.84 -9.28
C ASP A 29 -0.99 -8.72 -9.44
N ILE A 30 -1.25 -7.58 -8.82
CA ILE A 30 -0.37 -6.42 -8.84
C ILE A 30 0.08 -6.14 -7.42
N LYS A 31 1.40 -5.96 -7.21
CA LYS A 31 1.95 -5.58 -5.91
C LYS A 31 2.77 -4.32 -6.04
N TRP A 32 2.46 -3.35 -5.21
CA TRP A 32 3.21 -2.12 -5.06
C TRP A 32 3.89 -2.08 -3.69
N THR A 33 5.06 -1.47 -3.64
CA THR A 33 5.77 -1.20 -2.39
C THR A 33 6.22 0.25 -2.39
N GLY A 34 5.71 1.01 -1.43
CA GLY A 34 6.11 2.37 -1.15
C GLY A 34 6.99 2.41 0.07
N THR A 35 8.11 3.14 0.04
CA THR A 35 8.91 3.35 1.24
C THR A 35 9.26 4.82 1.48
N ARG A 36 9.36 5.21 2.75
CA ARG A 36 9.81 6.55 3.15
C ARG A 36 10.71 6.46 4.36
N LYS A 37 11.89 7.07 4.27
CA LYS A 37 12.73 7.29 5.44
C LYS A 37 12.08 8.37 6.32
N VAL A 38 11.87 8.07 7.60
CA VAL A 38 11.27 9.01 8.56
C VAL A 38 12.34 9.59 9.48
N THR A 39 13.24 8.73 9.97
CA THR A 39 14.45 9.13 10.70
C THR A 39 15.61 8.22 10.30
N ASP A 40 16.79 8.38 10.89
CA ASP A 40 17.90 7.43 10.72
C ASP A 40 17.62 6.06 11.38
N TYR A 41 16.56 5.95 12.19
CA TYR A 41 16.14 4.73 12.87
C TYR A 41 14.84 4.15 12.31
N PHE A 42 13.86 5.01 11.93
CA PHE A 42 12.55 4.59 11.45
C PHE A 42 12.40 4.76 9.94
N LYS A 43 11.90 3.72 9.29
CA LYS A 43 11.49 3.71 7.89
C LYS A 43 10.07 3.19 7.77
N PHE A 44 9.24 3.89 7.01
CA PHE A 44 7.92 3.42 6.63
C PHE A 44 8.03 2.55 5.39
N GLU A 45 7.31 1.44 5.40
CA GLU A 45 7.05 0.60 4.24
C GLU A 45 5.54 0.39 4.14
N VAL A 46 4.97 0.64 2.98
CA VAL A 46 3.56 0.35 2.67
C VAL A 46 3.55 -0.61 1.50
N LYS A 47 2.84 -1.73 1.65
CA LYS A 47 2.60 -2.70 0.58
C LYS A 47 1.14 -2.67 0.19
N VAL A 48 0.87 -2.54 -1.10
CA VAL A 48 -0.48 -2.62 -1.66
C VAL A 48 -0.52 -3.82 -2.59
N GLU A 49 -1.52 -4.68 -2.40
CA GLU A 49 -1.77 -5.83 -3.25
C GLU A 49 -3.17 -5.71 -3.87
N PHE A 50 -3.22 -5.75 -5.21
CA PHE A 50 -4.44 -5.83 -5.97
C PHE A 50 -4.59 -7.25 -6.50
N GLU A 51 -5.71 -7.88 -6.17
CA GLU A 51 -6.11 -9.17 -6.71
C GLU A 51 -7.38 -8.97 -7.55
N ILE A 52 -7.25 -9.14 -8.86
CA ILE A 52 -8.37 -9.07 -9.81
C ILE A 52 -8.64 -10.50 -10.26
N ARG A 53 -9.87 -10.97 -10.05
CA ARG A 53 -10.29 -12.33 -10.42
C ARG A 53 -11.53 -12.29 -11.32
N LYS A 54 -11.63 -13.30 -12.18
CA LYS A 54 -12.76 -13.52 -13.09
C LYS A 54 -13.09 -12.30 -13.96
N LEU A 55 -12.08 -11.53 -14.35
CA LEU A 55 -12.28 -10.35 -15.19
C LEU A 55 -12.72 -10.80 -16.59
N LYS A 56 -13.88 -10.33 -17.03
CA LYS A 56 -14.46 -10.65 -18.33
C LYS A 56 -15.06 -9.41 -18.95
N GLN A 57 -14.87 -9.24 -20.26
CA GLN A 57 -15.57 -8.18 -21.00
C GLN A 57 -17.04 -8.57 -21.20
N VAL A 58 -17.95 -7.65 -20.87
CA VAL A 58 -19.40 -7.81 -21.03
C VAL A 58 -19.98 -6.60 -21.76
N GLU A 59 -21.10 -6.79 -22.44
CA GLU A 59 -21.86 -5.72 -23.07
C GLU A 59 -23.14 -5.49 -22.25
N ILE A 60 -23.29 -4.28 -21.70
CA ILE A 60 -24.47 -3.90 -20.92
C ILE A 60 -25.25 -2.80 -21.66
N THR A 61 -26.55 -2.73 -21.42
CA THR A 61 -27.38 -1.63 -21.93
C THR A 61 -27.57 -0.61 -20.82
N GLN A 62 -27.03 0.59 -21.00
CA GLN A 62 -27.14 1.69 -20.06
C GLN A 62 -27.68 2.92 -20.80
N ASN A 63 -28.75 3.53 -20.28
CA ASN A 63 -29.42 4.67 -20.92
C ASN A 63 -29.81 4.42 -22.39
N GLY A 64 -30.21 3.17 -22.71
CA GLY A 64 -30.59 2.76 -24.07
C GLY A 64 -29.42 2.58 -25.05
N LYS A 65 -28.16 2.74 -24.60
CA LYS A 65 -26.95 2.50 -25.40
C LYS A 65 -26.24 1.24 -24.93
N LYS A 66 -25.74 0.46 -25.89
CA LYS A 66 -24.86 -0.68 -25.61
C LYS A 66 -23.46 -0.16 -25.31
N ILE A 67 -22.93 -0.50 -24.14
CA ILE A 67 -21.58 -0.17 -23.71
C ILE A 67 -20.83 -1.45 -23.37
N LYS A 68 -19.55 -1.53 -23.76
CA LYS A 68 -18.66 -2.62 -23.36
C LYS A 68 -17.95 -2.23 -22.07
N THR A 69 -18.06 -3.06 -21.05
CA THR A 69 -17.40 -2.88 -19.75
C THR A 69 -16.76 -4.20 -19.29
N ASN A 70 -16.10 -4.21 -18.14
CA ASN A 70 -15.57 -5.42 -17.53
C ASN A 70 -16.35 -5.77 -16.27
N GLU A 71 -16.68 -7.06 -16.14
CA GLU A 71 -17.23 -7.66 -14.93
C GLU A 71 -16.13 -8.46 -14.24
N GLY A 72 -16.06 -8.42 -12.91
CA GLY A 72 -15.11 -9.20 -12.13
C GLY A 72 -15.12 -8.82 -10.65
N SER A 73 -14.23 -9.45 -9.87
CA SER A 73 -14.00 -9.09 -8.48
C SER A 73 -12.63 -8.46 -8.30
N VAL A 74 -12.58 -7.32 -7.62
CA VAL A 74 -11.34 -6.65 -7.23
C VAL A 74 -11.22 -6.70 -5.72
N LYS A 75 -10.07 -7.17 -5.22
CA LYS A 75 -9.70 -7.09 -3.82
C LYS A 75 -8.43 -6.25 -3.70
N VAL A 76 -8.47 -5.27 -2.81
CA VAL A 76 -7.32 -4.41 -2.49
C VAL A 76 -6.93 -4.66 -1.06
N THR A 77 -5.66 -4.95 -0.82
CA THR A 77 -5.10 -5.16 0.52
C THR A 77 -3.95 -4.20 0.73
N THR A 78 -3.98 -3.47 1.85
CA THR A 78 -2.91 -2.54 2.22
C THR A 78 -2.28 -2.99 3.54
N LYS A 79 -0.94 -2.95 3.61
CA LYS A 79 -0.17 -3.26 4.82
C LYS A 79 0.87 -2.17 5.06
N GLY A 80 0.71 -1.42 6.14
CA GLY A 80 1.74 -0.53 6.67
C GLY A 80 2.69 -1.27 7.61
N THR A 81 3.99 -1.04 7.48
CA THR A 81 5.05 -1.62 8.32
C THR A 81 5.99 -0.50 8.77
N LEU A 82 6.18 -0.39 10.09
CA LEU A 82 7.20 0.47 10.68
C LEU A 82 8.50 -0.32 10.86
N ILE A 83 9.48 -0.09 9.99
CA ILE A 83 10.79 -0.72 10.07
C ILE A 83 11.69 0.09 11.01
N ARG A 84 12.31 -0.60 11.97
CA ARG A 84 13.25 -0.05 12.96
C ARG A 84 14.68 -0.48 12.62
N ASP A 85 15.65 0.38 12.89
CA ASP A 85 17.06 0.17 12.55
C ASP A 85 17.28 -0.40 11.14
N TYR A 86 16.62 0.20 10.14
CA TYR A 86 16.66 -0.32 8.77
C TYR A 86 18.06 -0.25 8.12
N GLN A 87 19.01 0.46 8.73
CA GLN A 87 20.41 0.51 8.30
C GLN A 87 21.32 -0.46 9.06
N GLY A 88 20.81 -1.16 10.09
CA GLY A 88 21.57 -2.07 10.95
C GLY A 88 22.75 -1.40 11.66
N LYS A 89 22.73 -0.07 11.78
CA LYS A 89 23.81 0.73 12.36
C LYS A 89 23.74 0.74 13.88
N PHE A 90 22.54 0.56 14.43
CA PHE A 90 22.35 0.52 15.87
C PHE A 90 22.68 -0.87 16.45
N GLU A 91 22.45 -1.96 15.71
CA GLU A 91 22.94 -3.29 16.11
C GLU A 91 24.47 -3.44 16.03
N LYS A 92 25.13 -2.88 15.00
CA LYS A 92 26.56 -3.14 14.73
C LYS A 92 27.54 -2.30 15.55
N ASP A 93 27.25 -1.02 15.79
CA ASP A 93 28.21 -0.09 16.42
C ASP A 93 27.81 0.34 17.85
N ALA A 94 26.58 0.09 18.30
CA ALA A 94 25.96 0.81 19.42
C ALA A 94 25.46 -0.03 20.61
N LEU A 95 25.91 -1.28 20.79
CA LEU A 95 26.07 -1.82 22.16
C LEU A 95 27.23 -1.13 22.90
N ARG A 96 28.10 -0.40 22.18
CA ARG A 96 29.41 -0.06 22.74
C ARG A 96 29.47 1.25 23.55
N LYS A 97 28.57 2.24 23.35
CA LYS A 97 28.49 3.47 24.19
C LYS A 97 27.13 4.20 24.29
N PHE A 98 26.12 3.94 23.45
CA PHE A 98 24.93 4.81 23.29
C PHE A 98 23.58 4.14 23.65
N THR A 99 23.65 3.09 24.45
CA THR A 99 22.59 2.59 25.33
C THR A 99 22.45 3.43 26.61
N ARG A 100 23.11 4.59 26.70
CA ARG A 100 23.31 5.29 27.96
C ARG A 100 22.03 5.51 28.80
N SER A 101 21.11 6.32 28.29
CA SER A 101 20.12 6.94 29.18
C SER A 101 18.87 7.56 28.54
N ILE A 102 18.90 8.03 27.28
CA ILE A 102 17.94 9.08 26.84
C ILE A 102 16.91 8.59 25.80
N TYR A 103 17.22 7.58 24.97
CA TYR A 103 16.30 7.00 23.97
C TYR A 103 15.54 5.75 24.50
N ASP A 104 16.18 4.99 25.41
CA ASP A 104 15.83 3.61 25.78
C ASP A 104 14.62 3.40 26.70
N LYS A 105 13.96 4.44 27.21
CA LYS A 105 12.93 4.22 28.25
C LYS A 105 11.54 4.84 28.04
N TRP A 106 11.39 5.91 27.23
CA TRP A 106 10.10 6.63 27.14
C TRP A 106 9.74 7.24 25.77
N VAL A 107 10.72 7.52 24.90
CA VAL A 107 10.47 8.19 23.61
C VAL A 107 10.14 7.20 22.49
N ILE A 108 10.60 5.95 22.61
CA ILE A 108 10.36 4.91 21.60
C ILE A 108 8.90 4.46 21.57
N PRO A 109 8.22 4.13 22.70
CA PRO A 109 6.86 3.59 22.63
C PRO A 109 5.85 4.60 22.07
N SER A 110 5.85 5.83 22.59
CA SER A 110 4.93 6.89 22.15
C SER A 110 5.14 7.27 20.69
N ARG A 111 6.39 7.28 20.19
CA ARG A 111 6.67 7.51 18.77
C ARG A 111 6.33 6.33 17.89
N ILE A 112 6.54 5.10 18.34
CA ILE A 112 6.10 3.90 17.61
C ILE A 112 4.58 3.96 17.45
N GLU A 113 3.85 4.15 18.54
CA GLU A 113 2.38 4.21 18.52
C GLU A 113 1.88 5.36 17.64
N GLN A 114 2.50 6.54 17.73
CA GLN A 114 2.19 7.67 16.85
C GLN A 114 2.46 7.35 15.38
N PHE A 115 3.57 6.71 15.06
CA PHE A 115 3.94 6.38 13.67
C PHE A 115 3.11 5.24 13.10
N GLU A 116 2.79 4.23 13.90
CA GLU A 116 1.85 3.16 13.56
C GLU A 116 0.45 3.76 13.31
N GLY A 117 -0.03 4.64 14.19
CA GLY A 117 -1.28 5.36 13.99
C GLY A 117 -1.31 6.17 12.69
N LYS A 118 -0.22 6.88 12.37
CA LYS A 118 -0.08 7.59 11.08
C LYS A 118 -0.09 6.63 9.89
N LEU A 119 0.59 5.49 10.00
CA LEU A 119 0.59 4.48 8.94
C LEU A 119 -0.81 3.89 8.73
N ILE A 120 -1.54 3.60 9.80
CA ILE A 120 -2.91 3.08 9.75
C ILE A 120 -3.82 4.09 9.04
N ILE A 121 -3.81 5.36 9.47
CA ILE A 121 -4.62 6.42 8.85
C ILE A 121 -4.34 6.51 7.35
N LYS A 122 -3.06 6.54 6.94
CA LYS A 122 -2.70 6.58 5.52
C LYS A 122 -3.15 5.34 4.74
N CYS A 123 -3.05 4.15 5.34
CA CYS A 123 -3.53 2.92 4.71
C CYS A 123 -5.06 2.95 4.52
N ASP A 124 -5.78 3.43 5.52
CA ASP A 124 -7.25 3.54 5.49
C ASP A 124 -7.72 4.61 4.50
N GLU A 125 -7.06 5.77 4.45
CA GLU A 125 -7.30 6.82 3.46
C GLU A 125 -7.14 6.27 2.04
N PHE A 126 -6.04 5.57 1.77
CA PHE A 126 -5.82 4.93 0.47
C PHE A 126 -6.91 3.89 0.13
N LEU A 127 -7.27 3.02 1.08
CA LEU A 127 -8.32 2.03 0.87
C LEU A 127 -9.68 2.69 0.58
N ASN A 128 -10.00 3.78 1.28
CA ASN A 128 -11.23 4.52 1.06
C ASN A 128 -11.26 5.20 -0.32
N GLN A 129 -10.14 5.80 -0.75
CA GLN A 129 -10.00 6.36 -2.09
C GLN A 129 -10.13 5.28 -3.17
N ALA A 130 -9.45 4.14 -3.01
CA ALA A 130 -9.54 3.00 -3.93
C ALA A 130 -10.98 2.46 -4.02
N LYS A 131 -11.68 2.34 -2.89
CA LYS A 131 -13.08 1.93 -2.86
C LYS A 131 -13.98 2.95 -3.56
N ALA A 132 -13.83 4.25 -3.27
CA ALA A 132 -14.62 5.29 -3.91
C ALA A 132 -14.43 5.31 -5.43
N TYR A 133 -13.19 5.12 -5.90
CA TYR A 133 -12.89 4.99 -7.33
C TYR A 133 -13.62 3.79 -7.95
N LEU A 134 -13.51 2.61 -7.34
CA LEU A 134 -14.17 1.39 -7.83
C LEU A 134 -15.70 1.49 -7.79
N ASP A 135 -16.27 2.14 -6.77
CA ASP A 135 -17.72 2.37 -6.66
C ASP A 135 -18.23 3.33 -7.74
N ILE A 136 -17.44 4.34 -8.11
CA ILE A 136 -17.77 5.24 -9.22
C ILE A 136 -17.72 4.49 -10.55
N GLU A 137 -16.65 3.72 -10.80
CA GLU A 137 -16.51 2.93 -12.02
C GLU A 137 -17.59 1.84 -12.13
N GLY A 138 -18.03 1.24 -11.02
CA GLY A 138 -19.12 0.26 -11.00
C GLY A 138 -20.52 0.86 -11.20
N LYS A 139 -20.69 2.18 -11.06
CA LYS A 139 -21.95 2.90 -11.29
C LYS A 139 -22.04 3.52 -12.70
N LYS A 140 -20.90 3.68 -13.37
CA LYS A 140 -20.81 4.07 -14.78
C LYS A 140 -21.19 2.91 -15.69
#